data_AF-A0A2T4TTQ4-F1
#
_entry.id   AF-A0A2T4TTQ4-F1
#
_cell.length_a   1.000
_cell.length_b   1.000
_cell.length_c   1.000
_cell.angle_alpha   90.00
_cell.angle_beta   90.00
_cell.angle_gamma   90.00
#
_symmetry.space_group_name_H-M   'P 1'
#
loop_
_entity.id
_entity.type
_entity.pdbx_description
1 polymer ?
#
loop_
_entity_poly.entity_id
_entity_poly.type
_entity_poly.pdbx_seq_one_letter_code
_entity_poly.pdbx_strand_id
1 'polypeptide(L)'
;MKKQSLPLWAILLCLALTACKENYSNGEKVGNLVEFTRKGVIWDSWEGRLNLTQTGMNTSGEPFSFSFDRDRHDQDSLIALMKQAQIEGWKLKIRYHEVWGLKNVLQNRGETDYFVDDVRVLDRNFANPLKHVSPGRTQARVVDTVYVVIDKSEIRNRKK
;
A
#
# COMPACT_ATOMS: atom_id res chain seq x y z
N MET A 1 -51.53 17.71 14.45
CA MET A 1 -50.35 17.75 15.36
C MET A 1 -49.27 16.68 15.07
N LYS A 2 -49.33 15.90 13.96
CA LYS A 2 -48.33 14.84 13.67
C LYS A 2 -47.08 15.30 12.88
N LYS A 3 -47.04 16.53 12.36
CA LYS A 3 -45.94 17.01 11.50
C LYS A 3 -44.72 17.56 12.28
N GLN A 4 -44.91 17.96 13.54
CA GLN A 4 -43.84 18.54 14.37
C GLN A 4 -42.90 17.50 15.00
N SER A 5 -43.30 16.23 15.08
CA SER A 5 -42.44 15.15 15.59
C SER A 5 -41.45 14.62 14.54
N LEU A 6 -41.71 14.82 13.24
CA LEU A 6 -40.87 14.34 12.15
C LEU A 6 -39.44 14.94 12.15
N PRO A 7 -39.23 16.27 12.32
CA PRO A 7 -37.88 16.82 12.42
C PRO A 7 -37.15 16.34 13.68
N LEU A 8 -37.88 16.08 14.77
CA LEU A 8 -37.32 15.61 16.04
C LEU A 8 -36.77 14.18 15.92
N TRP A 9 -37.48 13.29 15.22
CA TRP A 9 -36.99 11.95 14.89
C TRP A 9 -35.80 11.99 13.93
N ALA A 10 -35.78 12.91 12.96
CA ALA A 10 -34.65 13.09 12.04
C ALA A 10 -33.39 13.57 12.78
N ILE A 11 -33.51 14.52 13.70
CA ILE A 11 -32.40 14.99 14.53
C ILE A 11 -31.89 13.87 15.45
N LEU A 12 -32.79 13.10 16.06
CA LEU A 12 -32.43 11.96 16.90
C LEU A 12 -31.69 10.87 16.11
N LEU A 13 -32.13 10.61 14.86
CA LEU A 13 -31.47 9.67 13.95
C LEU A 13 -30.08 10.17 13.55
N CYS A 14 -29.93 11.46 13.24
CA CYS A 14 -28.62 12.06 12.95
C CYS A 14 -27.66 11.98 14.15
N LEU A 15 -28.16 12.22 15.38
CA LEU A 15 -27.37 12.08 16.60
C LEU A 15 -27.01 10.63 16.93
N ALA A 16 -27.88 9.67 16.60
CA ALA A 16 -27.59 8.25 16.76
C ALA A 16 -26.51 7.78 15.78
N LEU A 17 -26.50 8.31 14.55
CA LEU A 17 -25.50 7.99 13.53
C LEU A 17 -24.12 8.56 13.85
N THR A 18 -24.03 9.71 14.53
CA THR A 18 -22.74 10.26 14.98
C THR A 18 -22.14 9.48 16.16
N ALA A 19 -22.98 8.81 16.97
CA ALA A 19 -22.56 8.00 18.11
C ALA A 19 -21.98 6.63 17.74
N CYS A 20 -22.12 6.19 16.49
CA CYS A 20 -21.53 4.93 16.03
C CYS A 20 -20.00 5.00 15.99
N LYS A 21 -19.38 3.86 16.33
CA LYS A 21 -17.93 3.70 16.39
C LYS A 21 -17.29 4.10 15.07
N GLU A 22 -16.37 5.07 15.13
CA GLU A 22 -15.69 5.61 13.96
C GLU A 22 -14.81 4.58 13.28
N ASN A 23 -14.07 3.86 14.10
CA ASN A 23 -13.09 2.88 13.69
C ASN A 23 -13.79 1.53 13.50
N TYR A 24 -14.04 1.18 12.24
CA TYR A 24 -14.68 -0.07 11.84
C TYR A 24 -13.68 -1.23 11.89
N SER A 25 -12.50 -1.04 11.29
CA SER A 25 -11.46 -2.06 11.19
C SER A 25 -10.08 -1.44 11.32
N ASN A 26 -9.10 -2.21 11.79
CA ASN A 26 -7.69 -1.81 11.80
C ASN A 26 -6.86 -2.90 11.14
N GLY A 27 -5.88 -2.48 10.35
CA GLY A 27 -5.04 -3.42 9.63
C GLY A 27 -3.64 -2.89 9.36
N GLU A 28 -2.78 -3.80 8.95
CA GLU A 28 -1.44 -3.48 8.48
C GLU A 28 -1.24 -4.09 7.10
N LYS A 29 -0.68 -3.31 6.18
CA LYS A 29 -0.36 -3.74 4.83
C LYS A 29 1.10 -3.42 4.51
N VAL A 30 1.73 -4.35 3.80
CA VAL A 30 3.14 -4.26 3.42
C VAL A 30 3.26 -4.26 1.91
N GLY A 31 4.04 -3.34 1.37
CA GLY A 31 4.14 -3.16 -0.06
C GLY A 31 5.04 -2.02 -0.49
N ASN A 32 5.00 -1.76 -1.79
CA ASN A 32 5.74 -0.66 -2.40
C ASN A 32 4.77 0.44 -2.83
N LEU A 33 5.16 1.69 -2.56
CA LEU A 33 4.37 2.85 -2.91
C LEU A 33 4.46 3.10 -4.42
N VAL A 34 3.33 3.05 -5.11
CA VAL A 34 3.26 3.23 -6.58
C VAL A 34 2.90 4.66 -6.92
N GLU A 35 1.92 5.20 -6.21
CA GLU A 35 1.37 6.52 -6.44
C GLU A 35 1.18 7.19 -5.09
N PHE A 36 1.55 8.46 -5.02
CA PHE A 36 1.24 9.33 -3.90
C PHE A 36 0.98 10.74 -4.43
N THR A 37 -0.26 11.19 -4.36
CA THR A 37 -0.72 12.43 -4.98
C THR A 37 -1.62 13.20 -4.04
N ARG A 38 -1.67 14.52 -4.20
CA ARG A 38 -2.64 15.37 -3.49
C ARG A 38 -3.78 15.66 -4.46
N LYS A 39 -4.99 15.20 -4.14
CA LYS A 39 -6.17 15.35 -5.00
C LYS A 39 -7.44 15.53 -4.18
N GLY A 40 -8.45 16.09 -4.83
CA GLY A 40 -9.74 16.41 -4.22
C GLY A 40 -10.61 17.24 -5.16
N VAL A 41 -11.93 17.11 -5.05
CA VAL A 41 -12.88 17.93 -5.83
C VAL A 41 -13.23 19.20 -5.06
N ILE A 42 -13.58 19.04 -3.78
CA ILE A 42 -13.95 20.15 -2.88
C ILE A 42 -12.88 20.32 -1.79
N TRP A 43 -12.33 19.20 -1.30
CA TRP A 43 -11.28 19.18 -0.29
C TRP A 43 -10.11 18.35 -0.76
N ASP A 44 -8.91 18.96 -0.75
CA ASP A 44 -7.69 18.24 -1.07
C ASP A 44 -7.26 17.35 0.09
N SER A 45 -6.90 16.13 -0.24
CA SER A 45 -6.31 15.14 0.68
C SER A 45 -5.12 14.45 0.01
N TRP A 46 -4.27 13.83 0.81
CA TRP A 46 -3.15 13.05 0.28
C TRP A 46 -3.60 11.60 0.10
N GLU A 47 -3.49 11.13 -1.13
CA GLU A 47 -3.97 9.84 -1.59
C GLU A 47 -2.79 8.99 -2.06
N GLY A 48 -2.81 7.70 -1.73
CA GLY A 48 -1.74 6.80 -2.09
C GLY A 48 -2.22 5.43 -2.53
N ARG A 49 -1.39 4.78 -3.36
CA ARG A 49 -1.63 3.41 -3.83
C ARG A 49 -0.43 2.54 -3.55
N LEU A 50 -0.66 1.43 -2.86
CA LEU A 50 0.36 0.49 -2.42
C LEU A 50 0.21 -0.83 -3.17
N ASN A 51 1.26 -1.25 -3.88
CA ASN A 51 1.34 -2.62 -4.40
C ASN A 51 1.71 -3.56 -3.27
N LEU A 52 0.79 -4.46 -2.91
CA LEU A 52 1.00 -5.40 -1.82
C LEU A 52 2.06 -6.44 -2.19
N THR A 53 2.93 -6.76 -1.24
CA THR A 53 3.97 -7.80 -1.41
C THR A 53 3.96 -8.73 -0.20
N GLN A 54 3.66 -10.01 -0.41
CA GLN A 54 3.62 -11.00 0.69
C GLN A 54 4.94 -11.78 0.82
N THR A 55 5.63 -12.04 -0.30
CA THR A 55 6.87 -12.86 -0.35
C THR A 55 8.02 -12.20 -1.11
N GLY A 56 7.98 -10.87 -1.28
CA GLY A 56 8.97 -10.13 -2.06
C GLY A 56 8.63 -9.98 -3.56
N MET A 57 7.57 -10.65 -4.02
CA MET A 57 6.94 -10.38 -5.32
C MET A 57 5.69 -9.51 -5.11
N ASN A 58 5.39 -8.65 -6.10
CA ASN A 58 4.11 -7.94 -6.15
C ASN A 58 2.98 -8.96 -6.32
N THR A 59 1.96 -8.87 -5.48
CA THR A 59 0.73 -9.64 -5.66
C THR A 59 0.02 -9.07 -6.89
N SER A 60 -0.39 -9.91 -7.84
CA SER A 60 -1.14 -9.51 -9.05
C SER A 60 -2.57 -9.01 -8.78
N GLY A 61 -2.86 -8.64 -7.54
CA GLY A 61 -4.16 -8.11 -7.11
C GLY A 61 -4.25 -6.60 -7.32
N GLU A 62 -5.42 -6.06 -6.99
CA GLU A 62 -5.64 -4.62 -6.99
C GLU A 62 -4.68 -3.91 -6.00
N PRO A 63 -4.02 -2.81 -6.40
CA PRO A 63 -3.25 -1.99 -5.48
C PRO A 63 -4.14 -1.48 -4.35
N PHE A 64 -3.62 -1.49 -3.13
CA PHE A 64 -4.33 -0.95 -1.99
C PHE A 64 -4.32 0.57 -2.01
N SER A 65 -5.49 1.19 -2.18
CA SER A 65 -5.68 2.64 -2.10
C SER A 65 -5.95 3.06 -0.66
N PHE A 66 -5.31 4.15 -0.24
CA PHE A 66 -5.45 4.72 1.11
C PHE A 66 -5.37 6.25 1.06
N SER A 67 -5.91 6.89 2.09
CA SER A 67 -5.93 8.33 2.25
C SER A 67 -5.25 8.75 3.55
N PHE A 68 -4.71 9.96 3.57
CA PHE A 68 -4.31 10.64 4.80
C PHE A 68 -5.46 11.52 5.26
N ASP A 69 -5.86 11.35 6.51
CA ASP A 69 -6.98 12.07 7.09
C ASP A 69 -6.69 13.57 7.18
N ARG A 70 -7.43 14.38 6.43
CA ARG A 70 -7.25 15.84 6.41
C ARG A 70 -7.45 16.50 7.78
N ASP A 71 -8.27 15.91 8.64
CA ASP A 71 -8.59 16.50 9.95
C ASP A 71 -7.46 16.30 10.98
N ARG A 72 -6.41 15.55 10.63
CA ARG A 72 -5.29 15.22 11.51
C ARG A 72 -4.06 16.07 11.19
N HIS A 73 -3.51 16.73 12.21
CA HIS A 73 -2.43 17.73 12.06
C HIS A 73 -1.00 17.18 12.22
N ASP A 74 -0.82 15.97 12.73
CA ASP A 74 0.50 15.34 13.00
C ASP A 74 1.00 14.45 11.86
N GLN A 75 0.66 14.76 10.61
CA GLN A 75 0.94 13.90 9.45
C GLN A 75 2.10 14.39 8.57
N ASP A 76 2.59 15.62 8.74
CA ASP A 76 3.57 16.22 7.82
C ASP A 76 4.85 15.39 7.67
N SER A 77 5.34 14.80 8.77
CA SER A 77 6.50 13.92 8.75
C SER A 77 6.25 12.62 7.99
N LEU A 78 5.03 12.06 8.09
CA LEU A 78 4.64 10.85 7.36
C LEU A 78 4.50 11.17 5.87
N ILE A 79 3.88 12.30 5.52
CA ILE A 79 3.74 12.77 4.13
C ILE A 79 5.12 12.98 3.49
N ALA A 80 6.06 13.59 4.22
CA ALA A 80 7.44 13.76 3.74
C ALA A 80 8.15 12.41 3.53
N LEU A 81 7.98 11.47 4.47
CA LEU A 81 8.51 10.11 4.35
C LEU A 81 7.94 9.39 3.12
N MET A 82 6.63 9.53 2.86
CA MET A 82 5.96 8.91 1.72
C MET A 82 6.45 9.49 0.39
N LYS A 83 6.62 10.82 0.29
CA LYS A 83 7.21 11.46 -0.90
C LYS A 83 8.60 10.92 -1.20
N GLN A 84 9.44 10.78 -0.17
CA GLN A 84 10.78 10.22 -0.34
C GLN A 84 10.74 8.73 -0.72
N ALA A 85 9.86 7.95 -0.07
CA ALA A 85 9.70 6.54 -0.35
C ALA A 85 9.21 6.25 -1.78
N GLN A 86 8.39 7.13 -2.36
CA GLN A 86 7.95 7.03 -3.75
C GLN A 86 9.12 7.21 -4.73
N ILE A 87 10.01 8.17 -4.48
CA ILE A 87 11.16 8.46 -5.36
C ILE A 87 12.18 7.31 -5.29
N GLU A 88 12.45 6.82 -4.08
CA GLU A 88 13.49 5.82 -3.84
C GLU A 88 13.00 4.37 -4.01
N GLY A 89 11.69 4.16 -4.16
CA GLY A 89 11.08 2.83 -4.29
C GLY A 89 11.24 1.98 -3.03
N TRP A 90 11.05 2.57 -1.85
CA TRP A 90 11.17 1.87 -0.58
C TRP A 90 10.01 0.89 -0.34
N LYS A 91 10.31 -0.18 0.39
CA LYS A 91 9.30 -1.09 0.91
C LYS A 91 8.78 -0.57 2.24
N LEU A 92 7.47 -0.38 2.32
CA LEU A 92 6.78 0.23 3.45
C LEU A 92 5.81 -0.75 4.12
N LYS A 93 5.63 -0.57 5.43
CA LYS A 93 4.55 -1.13 6.21
C LYS A 93 3.64 0.01 6.66
N ILE A 94 2.40 0.00 6.19
CA ILE A 94 1.39 1.01 6.51
C ILE A 94 0.41 0.39 7.51
N ARG A 95 0.20 1.07 8.63
CA ARG A 95 -0.89 0.80 9.57
C ARG A 95 -2.03 1.75 9.25
N TYR A 96 -3.22 1.21 9.06
CA TYR A 96 -4.40 1.97 8.69
C TYR A 96 -5.59 1.58 9.57
N HIS A 97 -6.53 2.50 9.69
CA HIS A 97 -7.85 2.24 10.20
C HIS A 97 -8.89 2.52 9.12
N GLU A 98 -9.91 1.69 9.06
CA GLU A 98 -11.06 1.84 8.19
C GLU A 98 -12.16 2.58 8.95
N VAL A 99 -12.66 3.65 8.37
CA VAL A 99 -13.79 4.41 8.92
C VAL A 99 -15.07 3.90 8.29
N TRP A 100 -16.14 3.84 9.08
CA TRP A 100 -17.44 3.48 8.53
C TRP A 100 -17.89 4.51 7.49
N GLY A 101 -18.16 4.09 6.25
CA GLY A 101 -18.39 4.98 5.08
C GLY A 101 -19.46 6.06 5.26
N LEU A 102 -20.37 5.94 6.23
CA LEU A 102 -21.30 7.02 6.59
C LEU A 102 -20.62 8.28 7.17
N LYS A 103 -19.40 8.14 7.72
CA LYS A 103 -18.62 9.27 8.24
C LYS A 103 -17.79 10.00 7.19
N ASN A 104 -17.57 9.40 6.00
CA ASN A 104 -16.84 10.00 4.89
C ASN A 104 -17.72 10.24 3.64
N VAL A 105 -19.05 10.31 3.80
CA VAL A 105 -20.01 10.48 2.68
C VAL A 105 -19.74 11.73 1.84
N LEU A 106 -19.19 12.77 2.46
CA LEU A 106 -18.86 14.03 1.77
C LEU A 106 -17.44 14.04 1.19
N GLN A 107 -16.68 12.93 1.28
CA GLN A 107 -15.28 12.85 0.86
C GLN A 107 -14.44 14.02 1.36
N ASN A 108 -14.78 14.52 2.54
CA ASN A 108 -14.16 15.69 3.13
C ASN A 108 -12.88 15.34 3.88
N ARG A 109 -12.66 14.08 4.25
CA ARG A 109 -11.47 13.64 4.99
C ARG A 109 -10.43 12.97 4.07
N GLY A 110 -10.91 12.28 3.06
CA GLY A 110 -10.12 11.60 2.03
C GLY A 110 -11.02 10.96 0.98
N GLU A 111 -10.42 10.52 -0.13
CA GLU A 111 -11.15 9.83 -1.19
C GLU A 111 -11.54 8.40 -0.79
N THR A 112 -10.75 7.77 0.08
CA THR A 112 -10.98 6.40 0.58
C THR A 112 -11.43 6.40 2.04
N ASP A 113 -12.03 5.29 2.46
CA ASP A 113 -12.40 5.04 3.85
C ASP A 113 -11.24 4.46 4.67
N TYR A 114 -10.05 4.29 4.06
CA TYR A 114 -8.86 3.73 4.69
C TYR A 114 -7.86 4.84 5.02
N PHE A 115 -7.81 5.22 6.29
CA PHE A 115 -6.95 6.30 6.76
C PHE A 115 -5.66 5.79 7.39
N VAL A 116 -4.54 6.41 7.03
CA VAL A 116 -3.20 6.02 7.51
C VAL A 116 -2.94 6.54 8.93
N ASP A 117 -2.57 5.63 9.82
CA ASP A 117 -2.16 5.96 11.19
C ASP A 117 -0.65 6.14 11.32
N ASP A 118 0.11 5.18 10.77
CA ASP A 118 1.56 5.09 10.92
C ASP A 118 2.19 4.44 9.68
N VAL A 119 3.42 4.85 9.37
CA VAL A 119 4.20 4.36 8.23
C VAL A 119 5.59 3.97 8.72
N ARG A 120 5.98 2.72 8.48
CA ARG A 120 7.30 2.20 8.80
C ARG A 120 8.03 1.77 7.54
N VAL A 121 9.27 2.20 7.41
CA VAL A 121 10.15 1.74 6.32
C VAL A 121 10.74 0.39 6.69
N LEU A 122 10.46 -0.62 5.88
CA LEU A 122 11.01 -1.97 6.07
C LEU A 122 12.34 -2.14 5.34
N ASP A 123 12.43 -1.64 4.11
CA ASP A 123 13.63 -1.76 3.28
C ASP A 123 13.80 -0.51 2.40
N ARG A 124 14.93 0.17 2.56
CA ARG A 124 15.30 1.38 1.80
C ARG A 124 15.99 1.06 0.47
N ASN A 125 16.46 -0.17 0.29
CA ASN A 125 17.21 -0.59 -0.89
C ASN A 125 16.46 -1.61 -1.73
N PHE A 126 15.16 -1.83 -1.46
CA PHE A 126 14.34 -2.80 -2.18
C PHE A 126 14.41 -2.61 -3.71
N ALA A 127 14.37 -1.36 -4.19
CA ALA A 127 14.47 -1.04 -5.61
C ALA A 127 15.91 -1.07 -6.17
N ASN A 128 16.94 -1.15 -5.33
CA ASN A 128 18.35 -1.10 -5.73
C ASN A 128 19.14 -2.30 -5.16
N PRO A 129 18.89 -3.53 -5.67
CA PRO A 129 19.54 -4.75 -5.17
C PRO A 129 21.07 -4.70 -5.34
N LEU A 130 21.57 -3.91 -6.29
CA LEU A 130 22.99 -3.77 -6.59
C LEU A 130 23.75 -2.90 -5.58
N LYS A 131 23.08 -2.07 -4.75
CA LYS A 131 23.76 -1.27 -3.71
C LYS A 131 24.39 -2.12 -2.61
N HIS A 132 23.90 -3.34 -2.40
CA HIS A 132 24.50 -4.30 -1.45
C HIS A 132 25.64 -5.12 -2.07
N VAL A 133 25.83 -5.03 -3.39
CA VAL A 133 26.96 -5.66 -4.08
C VAL A 133 28.14 -4.70 -4.00
N SER A 134 28.98 -4.90 -2.98
CA SER A 134 30.24 -4.16 -2.86
C SER A 134 31.06 -4.30 -4.16
N PRO A 135 31.60 -3.21 -4.75
CA PRO A 135 32.39 -3.26 -5.99
C PRO A 135 33.77 -3.92 -5.82
N GLY A 136 34.05 -4.57 -4.68
CA GLY A 136 35.40 -4.96 -4.27
C GLY A 136 35.71 -6.46 -4.27
N ARG A 137 34.77 -7.36 -4.53
CA ARG A 137 35.05 -8.82 -4.53
C ARG A 137 34.21 -9.61 -5.51
N THR A 138 34.20 -9.22 -6.78
CA THR A 138 33.73 -10.12 -7.85
C THR A 138 34.90 -10.99 -8.33
N GLN A 139 35.42 -11.86 -7.47
CA GLN A 139 36.08 -13.07 -7.95
C GLN A 139 34.99 -14.11 -8.22
N ALA A 140 34.15 -13.85 -9.22
CA ALA A 140 33.29 -14.90 -9.76
C ALA A 140 34.21 -15.89 -10.48
N ARG A 141 34.63 -16.94 -9.77
CA ARG A 141 35.36 -18.07 -10.35
C ARG A 141 34.33 -19.04 -10.91
N VAL A 142 34.44 -19.37 -12.19
CA VAL A 142 33.70 -20.49 -12.78
C VAL A 142 34.03 -21.73 -11.95
N VAL A 143 33.04 -22.27 -11.24
CA VAL A 143 33.23 -23.44 -10.36
C VAL A 143 33.28 -24.71 -11.21
N ASP A 144 32.40 -24.83 -12.21
CA ASP A 144 32.37 -25.96 -13.13
C ASP A 144 31.87 -25.57 -14.52
N THR A 145 32.51 -26.12 -15.55
CA THR A 145 32.06 -26.04 -16.95
C THR A 145 31.46 -27.38 -17.33
N VAL A 146 30.14 -27.43 -17.52
CA VAL A 146 29.46 -28.64 -18.01
C VAL A 146 29.42 -28.61 -19.54
N TYR A 147 30.06 -29.58 -20.17
CA TYR A 147 29.92 -29.82 -21.60
C TYR A 147 28.85 -30.87 -21.85
N VAL A 148 27.83 -30.50 -22.64
CA VAL A 148 26.86 -31.47 -23.14
C VAL A 148 27.39 -32.03 -24.45
N VAL A 149 27.89 -33.26 -24.41
CA VAL A 149 28.28 -34.01 -25.60
C VAL A 149 27.10 -34.87 -26.03
N ILE A 150 26.55 -34.58 -27.22
CA ILE A 150 25.46 -35.37 -27.79
C ILE A 150 26.09 -36.48 -28.65
N ASP A 151 26.11 -37.71 -28.12
CA ASP A 151 26.49 -38.88 -28.90
C ASP A 151 25.33 -39.34 -29.79
N LYS A 152 25.49 -39.12 -31.10
CA LYS A 152 24.50 -39.53 -32.11
C LYS A 152 24.38 -41.04 -32.25
N SER A 153 25.41 -41.80 -31.88
CA SER A 153 25.40 -43.26 -31.95
C SER A 153 24.48 -43.87 -30.88
N GLU A 154 24.47 -43.29 -29.68
CA GLU A 154 23.63 -43.70 -28.56
C GLU A 154 22.15 -43.38 -28.81
N ILE A 155 21.86 -42.23 -29.43
CA ILE A 155 20.50 -41.87 -29.91
C ILE A 155 19.99 -42.88 -30.95
N ARG A 156 20.87 -43.35 -31.84
CA ARG A 156 20.49 -44.33 -32.87
C ARG A 156 20.21 -45.71 -32.27
N ASN A 157 20.95 -46.11 -31.23
CA ASN A 157 20.76 -47.40 -30.57
C ASN A 157 19.47 -47.45 -29.73
N ARG A 158 19.01 -46.33 -29.16
CA ARG A 158 17.71 -46.25 -28.45
C ARG A 158 16.48 -46.25 -29.36
N LYS A 159 16.66 -46.06 -30.67
CA LYS A 159 15.59 -46.05 -31.68
C LYS A 159 15.36 -47.40 -32.36
N LYS A 160 16.17 -48.42 -32.03
CA LYS A 160 15.92 -49.82 -32.40
C LYS A 160 15.22 -50.51 -31.24
#